data_AF-A0A323VAN0-F1
#
_entry.id   AF-A0A323VAN0-F1
#
_cell.length_a   1.000
_cell.length_b   1.000
_cell.length_c   1.000
_cell.angle_alpha   90.00
_cell.angle_beta   90.00
_cell.angle_gamma   90.00
#
_symmetry.space_group_name_H-M   'P 1'
#
loop_
_entity.id
_entity.type
_entity.pdbx_description
1 polymer ?
#
loop_
_entity_poly.entity_id
_entity_poly.type
_entity_poly.pdbx_seq_one_letter_code
_entity_poly.pdbx_strand_id
1 'polypeptide(L)'
;MGGAAQPAAPRPQRSREAAPVAVRRAALVVALEAAALAGLALVLLFLTLTGSPDSVGRALAEVVYVGLAAALLTAAAVGLWRVSGWVRGPVIVLQVLLGVVGYSVAFQADLPLLGVPLLAAVALELYLLATPEARLAFFER
;
A
#
# COMPACT_ATOMS: atom_id res chain seq x y z
N MET A 1 3.28 -39.72 -43.63
CA MET A 1 2.63 -40.22 -42.40
C MET A 1 2.70 -39.12 -41.36
N GLY A 2 1.64 -38.32 -41.25
CA GLY A 2 1.55 -37.22 -40.27
C GLY A 2 1.06 -37.77 -38.95
N GLY A 3 1.94 -37.89 -37.96
CA GLY A 3 1.57 -38.22 -36.59
C GLY A 3 0.80 -37.04 -36.01
N ALA A 4 -0.49 -37.23 -35.73
CA ALA A 4 -1.31 -36.24 -35.05
C ALA A 4 -0.67 -35.95 -33.68
N ALA A 5 -0.33 -34.68 -33.44
CA ALA A 5 0.15 -34.25 -32.14
C ALA A 5 -0.88 -34.63 -31.07
N GLN A 6 -0.47 -35.40 -30.06
CA GLN A 6 -1.31 -35.73 -28.92
C GLN A 6 -1.90 -34.43 -28.34
N PRO A 7 -3.22 -34.36 -28.07
CA PRO A 7 -3.81 -33.19 -27.44
C PRO A 7 -3.06 -32.92 -26.13
N ALA A 8 -2.47 -31.73 -26.01
CA ALA A 8 -1.77 -31.33 -24.80
C ALA A 8 -2.73 -31.46 -23.61
N ALA A 9 -2.33 -32.20 -22.59
CA ALA A 9 -3.11 -32.36 -21.37
C ALA A 9 -3.53 -30.98 -20.84
N PRO A 10 -4.78 -30.78 -20.39
CA PRO A 10 -5.21 -29.52 -19.83
C PRO A 10 -4.24 -29.08 -18.73
N ARG A 11 -3.65 -27.88 -18.85
CA ARG A 11 -2.81 -27.33 -17.78
C ARG A 11 -3.62 -27.37 -16.49
N PRO A 12 -3.07 -27.87 -15.37
CA PRO A 12 -3.76 -27.86 -14.10
C PRO A 12 -4.30 -26.45 -13.85
N GLN A 13 -5.62 -26.32 -13.72
CA GLN A 13 -6.21 -25.06 -13.28
C GLN A 13 -5.61 -24.81 -11.90
N ARG A 14 -4.70 -23.83 -11.78
CA ARG A 14 -4.24 -23.36 -10.48
C ARG A 14 -5.49 -22.90 -9.74
N SER A 15 -5.96 -23.71 -8.79
CA SER A 15 -6.91 -23.28 -7.79
C SER A 15 -6.36 -21.98 -7.24
N ARG A 16 -7.04 -20.86 -7.49
CA ARG A 16 -6.75 -19.61 -6.79
C ARG A 16 -7.15 -19.87 -5.35
N GLU A 17 -6.27 -20.51 -4.58
CA GLU A 17 -6.41 -20.54 -3.13
C GLU A 17 -6.56 -19.10 -2.69
N ALA A 18 -7.65 -18.84 -1.97
CA ALA A 18 -7.96 -17.51 -1.47
C ALA A 18 -6.73 -17.00 -0.72
N ALA A 19 -6.32 -15.76 -1.02
CA ALA A 19 -5.18 -15.14 -0.36
C ALA A 19 -5.32 -15.31 1.18
N PRO A 20 -4.23 -15.68 1.89
CA PRO A 20 -4.29 -15.90 3.33
C PRO A 20 -4.94 -14.71 4.04
N VAL A 21 -5.72 -14.98 5.09
CA VAL A 21 -6.50 -13.95 5.80
C VAL A 21 -5.60 -12.81 6.29
N ALA A 22 -4.36 -13.11 6.71
CA ALA A 22 -3.38 -12.10 7.09
C ALA A 22 -3.04 -11.14 5.94
N VAL A 23 -2.79 -11.65 4.73
CA VAL A 23 -2.49 -10.84 3.54
C VAL A 23 -3.71 -10.01 3.12
N ARG A 24 -4.91 -10.57 3.28
CA ARG A 24 -6.16 -9.82 3.07
C ARG A 24 -6.40 -8.75 4.13
N ARG A 25 -5.96 -8.93 5.37
CA ARG A 25 -6.05 -7.85 6.37
C ARG A 25 -5.01 -6.78 6.07
N ALA A 26 -3.81 -7.19 5.70
CA ALA A 26 -2.71 -6.29 5.40
C ALA A 26 -3.09 -5.30 4.28
N ALA A 27 -3.54 -5.80 3.13
CA ALA A 27 -3.94 -4.85 2.09
C ALA A 27 -5.26 -4.10 2.34
N LEU A 28 -6.07 -4.47 3.34
CA LEU A 28 -7.17 -3.60 3.79
C LEU A 28 -6.56 -2.40 4.53
N VAL A 29 -5.59 -2.64 5.41
CA VAL A 29 -4.88 -1.58 6.15
C VAL A 29 -4.19 -0.62 5.17
N VAL A 30 -3.39 -1.15 4.24
CA VAL A 30 -2.72 -0.31 3.23
C VAL A 30 -3.70 0.43 2.32
N ALA A 31 -4.83 -0.19 1.97
CA ALA A 31 -5.86 0.49 1.19
C ALA A 31 -6.49 1.66 1.95
N LEU A 32 -6.69 1.54 3.27
CA LEU A 32 -7.18 2.63 4.12
C LEU A 32 -6.16 3.77 4.21
N GLU A 33 -4.88 3.45 4.37
CA GLU A 33 -3.80 4.45 4.36
C GLU A 33 -3.74 5.18 3.01
N ALA A 34 -3.81 4.43 1.91
CA ALA A 34 -3.84 4.98 0.56
C ALA A 34 -5.04 5.91 0.35
N ALA A 35 -6.23 5.52 0.82
CA ALA A 35 -7.43 6.33 0.75
C ALA A 35 -7.30 7.61 1.58
N ALA A 36 -6.73 7.53 2.78
CA ALA A 36 -6.47 8.69 3.62
C ALA A 36 -5.51 9.68 2.97
N LEU A 37 -4.39 9.20 2.41
CA LEU A 37 -3.44 10.06 1.69
C LEU A 37 -4.05 10.63 0.40
N ALA A 38 -4.86 9.86 -0.33
CA ALA A 38 -5.56 10.37 -1.50
C ALA A 38 -6.55 11.49 -1.11
N GLY A 39 -7.31 11.30 -0.03
CA GLY A 39 -8.19 12.33 0.52
C GLY A 39 -7.42 13.59 0.92
N LEU A 40 -6.27 13.44 1.59
CA LEU A 40 -5.39 14.55 1.93
C LEU A 40 -4.87 15.28 0.68
N ALA A 41 -4.41 14.56 -0.34
CA ALA A 41 -3.95 15.15 -1.59
C ALA A 41 -5.05 15.96 -2.27
N LEU A 42 -6.30 15.47 -2.26
CA LEU A 42 -7.45 16.19 -2.80
C LEU A 42 -7.78 17.44 -1.98
N VAL A 43 -7.71 17.38 -0.65
CA VAL A 43 -7.89 18.54 0.22
C VAL A 43 -6.81 19.58 -0.04
N LEU A 44 -5.53 19.17 -0.12
CA LEU A 44 -4.42 20.06 -0.43
C LEU A 44 -4.57 20.70 -1.81
N LEU A 45 -5.00 19.92 -2.82
CA LEU A 45 -5.27 20.44 -4.14
C LEU A 45 -6.41 21.47 -4.11
N PHE A 46 -7.50 21.16 -3.41
CA PHE A 46 -8.61 22.09 -3.24
C PHE A 46 -8.14 23.39 -2.58
N LEU A 47 -7.40 23.32 -1.47
CA LEU A 47 -6.84 24.48 -0.78
C LEU A 47 -5.86 25.27 -1.66
N THR A 48 -5.10 24.60 -2.52
CA THR A 48 -4.20 25.25 -3.47
C THR A 48 -4.98 26.04 -4.53
N LEU A 49 -6.13 25.52 -4.98
CA LEU A 49 -6.96 26.13 -6.01
C LEU A 49 -7.88 27.24 -5.49
N THR A 50 -8.44 27.08 -4.28
CA THR A 50 -9.41 28.03 -3.71
C THR A 50 -8.80 28.99 -2.68
N GLY A 51 -7.61 28.67 -2.17
CA GLY A 51 -6.92 29.45 -1.16
C GLY A 51 -5.96 30.48 -1.75
N SER A 52 -5.17 31.08 -0.87
CA SER A 52 -4.07 31.98 -1.23
C SER A 52 -2.78 31.44 -0.60
N PRO A 53 -2.19 30.37 -1.17
CA PRO A 53 -0.96 29.80 -0.64
C PRO A 53 0.19 30.80 -0.79
N ASP A 54 1.09 30.84 0.19
CA ASP A 54 2.28 31.69 0.15
C ASP A 54 3.17 31.40 -1.07
N SER A 55 3.16 30.15 -1.53
CA SER A 55 3.81 29.72 -2.76
C SER A 55 3.01 28.60 -3.43
N VAL A 56 2.49 28.90 -4.62
CA VAL A 56 1.77 27.92 -5.45
C VAL A 56 2.67 26.74 -5.82
N GLY A 57 3.94 26.99 -6.12
CA GLY A 57 4.89 25.93 -6.47
C GLY A 57 5.11 24.94 -5.33
N ARG A 58 5.23 25.44 -4.09
CA ARG A 58 5.34 24.60 -2.90
C ARG A 58 4.04 23.80 -2.67
N ALA A 59 2.90 24.46 -2.74
CA ALA A 59 1.60 23.81 -2.53
C ALA A 59 1.35 22.68 -3.55
N LEU A 60 1.68 22.92 -4.84
CA LEU A 60 1.60 21.88 -5.87
C LEU A 60 2.58 20.73 -5.62
N ALA A 61 3.80 21.01 -5.15
CA ALA A 61 4.75 19.96 -4.80
C ALA A 61 4.20 19.07 -3.68
N GLU A 62 3.59 19.65 -2.64
CA GLU A 62 2.94 18.90 -1.56
C GLU A 62 1.83 18.00 -2.09
N VAL A 63 0.95 18.52 -2.96
CA VAL A 63 -0.11 17.71 -3.62
C VAL A 63 0.49 16.54 -4.40
N VAL A 64 1.54 16.79 -5.19
CA VAL A 64 2.18 15.76 -6.01
C VAL A 64 2.85 14.70 -5.15
N TYR A 65 3.58 15.08 -4.10
CA TYR A 65 4.26 14.12 -3.22
C TYR A 65 3.27 13.25 -2.44
N VAL A 66 2.22 13.85 -1.87
CA VAL A 66 1.18 13.10 -1.16
C VAL A 66 0.40 12.22 -2.12
N GLY A 67 0.07 12.72 -3.31
CA GLY A 67 -0.59 11.95 -4.36
C GLY A 67 0.24 10.76 -4.85
N LEU A 68 1.56 10.94 -5.00
CA LEU A 68 2.48 9.87 -5.35
C LEU A 68 2.53 8.79 -4.25
N ALA A 69 2.61 9.19 -2.98
CA ALA A 69 2.57 8.26 -1.86
C ALA A 69 1.25 7.46 -1.85
N ALA A 70 0.10 8.12 -2.06
CA ALA A 70 -1.19 7.46 -2.18
C ALA A 70 -1.24 6.45 -3.34
N ALA A 71 -0.68 6.81 -4.51
CA ALA A 71 -0.61 5.93 -5.68
C ALA A 71 0.26 4.69 -5.41
N LEU A 72 1.42 4.88 -4.77
CA LEU A 72 2.32 3.79 -4.40
C LEU A 72 1.68 2.83 -3.39
N LEU A 73 1.01 3.35 -2.36
CA LEU A 73 0.26 2.53 -1.40
C LEU A 73 -0.92 1.81 -2.07
N THR A 74 -1.62 2.46 -3.00
CA THR A 74 -2.69 1.80 -3.79
C THR A 74 -2.14 0.64 -4.61
N ALA A 75 -1.01 0.83 -5.29
CA ALA A 75 -0.36 -0.23 -6.07
C ALA A 75 0.10 -1.38 -5.16
N ALA A 76 0.63 -1.07 -3.98
CA ALA A 76 0.96 -2.04 -2.94
C ALA A 76 -0.28 -2.83 -2.49
N ALA A 77 -1.39 -2.16 -2.19
CA ALA A 77 -2.63 -2.78 -1.77
C ALA A 77 -3.17 -3.76 -2.82
N VAL A 78 -3.22 -3.33 -4.08
CA VAL A 78 -3.61 -4.18 -5.22
C VAL A 78 -2.65 -5.36 -5.39
N GLY A 79 -1.36 -5.12 -5.22
CA GLY A 79 -0.32 -6.13 -5.32
C GLY A 79 -0.44 -7.22 -4.24
N LEU A 80 -0.71 -6.83 -3.00
CA LEU A 80 -0.98 -7.73 -1.88
C LEU A 80 -2.27 -8.52 -2.11
N TRP A 81 -3.34 -7.88 -2.61
CA TRP A 81 -4.59 -8.58 -3.00
C TRP A 81 -4.37 -9.67 -4.04
N ARG A 82 -3.44 -9.44 -4.96
CA ARG A 82 -3.06 -10.40 -6.01
C ARG A 82 -2.00 -11.41 -5.54
N VAL A 83 -1.50 -11.27 -4.31
CA VAL A 83 -0.42 -12.08 -3.73
C VAL A 83 0.79 -12.12 -4.67
N SER A 84 1.21 -10.94 -5.16
CA SER A 84 2.32 -10.84 -6.10
C SER A 84 3.67 -10.95 -5.37
N GLY A 85 4.56 -11.84 -5.82
CA GLY A 85 5.88 -12.10 -5.22
C GLY A 85 6.75 -10.86 -5.00
N TRP A 86 6.61 -9.86 -5.85
CA TRP A 86 7.42 -8.64 -5.83
C TRP A 86 7.02 -7.62 -4.74
N VAL A 87 5.82 -7.74 -4.16
CA VAL A 87 5.18 -6.63 -3.41
C VAL A 87 5.71 -6.45 -1.99
N ARG A 88 6.26 -7.48 -1.35
CA ARG A 88 6.65 -7.39 0.07
C ARG A 88 7.71 -6.35 0.36
N GLY A 89 8.79 -6.34 -0.42
CA GLY A 89 9.90 -5.41 -0.24
C GLY A 89 9.43 -3.95 -0.32
N PRO A 90 8.75 -3.57 -1.43
CA PRO A 90 8.17 -2.25 -1.58
C PRO A 90 7.22 -1.86 -0.43
N VAL A 91 6.33 -2.76 0.01
CA VAL A 91 5.40 -2.46 1.11
C VAL A 91 6.15 -2.17 2.40
N ILE A 92 7.13 -2.99 2.78
CA ILE A 92 7.91 -2.76 4.01
C ILE A 92 8.62 -1.40 3.96
N VAL A 93 9.22 -1.05 2.81
CA VAL A 93 9.88 0.25 2.64
C VAL A 93 8.88 1.40 2.78
N LEU A 94 7.73 1.32 2.10
CA LEU A 94 6.68 2.33 2.19
C LEU A 94 6.16 2.48 3.63
N GLN A 95 6.01 1.38 4.36
CA GLN A 95 5.57 1.40 5.76
C GLN A 95 6.60 2.04 6.69
N VAL A 96 7.90 1.79 6.49
CA VAL A 96 8.95 2.47 7.27
C VAL A 96 8.94 3.97 7.01
N LEU A 97 8.83 4.39 5.74
CA LEU A 97 8.73 5.81 5.39
C LEU A 97 7.46 6.43 6.00
N LEU A 98 6.33 5.75 5.91
CA LEU A 98 5.06 6.21 6.49
C LEU A 98 5.14 6.27 8.02
N GLY A 99 5.86 5.36 8.66
CA GLY A 99 6.15 5.40 10.09
C GLY A 99 6.96 6.62 10.50
N VAL A 100 7.97 7.00 9.72
CA VAL A 100 8.72 8.26 9.96
C VAL A 100 7.79 9.47 9.84
N VAL A 101 6.94 9.51 8.81
CA VAL A 101 5.93 10.56 8.66
C VAL A 101 4.97 10.59 9.86
N GLY A 102 4.45 9.44 10.28
CA GLY A 102 3.56 9.32 11.43
C GLY A 102 4.20 9.80 12.73
N TYR A 103 5.49 9.53 12.94
CA TYR A 103 6.25 10.04 14.07
C TYR A 103 6.37 11.58 14.02
N SER A 104 6.75 12.14 12.87
CA SER A 104 6.82 13.59 12.69
C SER A 104 5.46 14.25 12.93
N VAL A 105 4.36 13.68 12.42
CA VAL A 105 3.01 14.20 12.65
C VAL A 105 2.63 14.14 14.13
N ALA A 106 2.91 13.02 14.81
CA ALA A 106 2.52 12.82 16.20
C ALA A 106 3.28 13.75 17.17
N PHE A 107 4.58 13.90 16.97
CA PHE A 107 5.48 14.45 18.00
C PHE A 107 6.24 15.71 17.58
N GLN A 108 6.37 16.00 16.27
CA GLN A 108 7.04 17.21 15.79
C GLN A 108 6.04 18.27 15.31
N ALA A 109 4.90 17.84 14.79
CA ALA A 109 3.79 18.71 14.41
C ALA A 109 2.72 18.86 15.50
N ASP A 110 2.90 18.23 16.68
CA ASP A 110 1.95 18.23 17.80
C ASP A 110 0.52 17.83 17.40
N LEU A 111 0.38 16.89 16.46
CA LEU A 111 -0.89 16.34 16.00
C LEU A 111 -1.01 14.84 16.38
N PRO A 112 -0.99 14.48 17.67
CA PRO A 112 -0.99 13.09 18.11
C PRO A 112 -2.27 12.33 17.70
N LEU A 113 -3.41 13.03 17.58
CA LEU A 113 -4.67 12.45 17.12
C LEU A 113 -4.61 11.92 15.68
N LEU A 114 -3.66 12.40 14.87
CA LEU A 114 -3.44 11.91 13.51
C LEU A 114 -2.24 10.97 13.45
N GLY A 115 -1.13 11.35 14.09
CA GLY A 115 0.11 10.60 13.99
C GLY A 115 0.09 9.26 14.73
N VAL A 116 -0.54 9.16 15.91
CA VAL A 116 -0.61 7.90 16.67
C VAL A 116 -1.44 6.83 15.95
N PRO A 117 -2.66 7.12 15.43
CA PRO A 117 -3.39 6.15 14.62
C PRO A 117 -2.63 5.71 13.37
N LEU A 118 -1.91 6.62 12.71
CA LEU A 118 -1.07 6.28 11.56
C LEU A 118 0.07 5.33 11.95
N LEU A 119 0.78 5.60 13.04
CA LEU A 119 1.81 4.71 13.58
C LEU A 119 1.24 3.33 13.96
N ALA A 120 0.03 3.28 14.52
CA ALA A 120 -0.64 2.03 14.85
C ALA A 120 -0.99 1.22 13.59
N ALA A 121 -1.44 1.86 12.51
CA ALA A 121 -1.70 1.22 11.22
C ALA A 121 -0.41 0.64 10.62
N VAL A 122 0.68 1.43 10.62
CA VAL A 122 2.01 0.99 10.17
C VAL A 122 2.49 -0.23 10.97
N ALA A 123 2.39 -0.18 12.30
CA ALA A 123 2.80 -1.29 13.16
C ALA A 123 1.95 -2.55 12.92
N LEU A 124 0.65 -2.38 12.72
CA LEU A 124 -0.27 -3.48 12.40
C LEU A 124 0.08 -4.11 11.05
N GLU A 125 0.38 -3.31 10.03
CA GLU A 125 0.75 -3.80 8.71
C GLU A 125 2.05 -4.63 8.77
N LEU A 126 3.08 -4.09 9.41
CA LEU A 126 4.36 -4.79 9.59
C LEU A 126 4.19 -6.08 10.39
N TYR A 127 3.35 -6.07 11.43
CA TYR A 127 3.01 -7.26 12.19
C TYR A 127 2.32 -8.32 11.32
N LEU A 128 1.30 -7.94 10.54
CA LEU A 128 0.59 -8.85 9.64
C LEU A 128 1.52 -9.45 8.58
N LEU A 129 2.46 -8.68 8.04
CA LEU A 129 3.44 -9.16 7.06
C LEU A 129 4.53 -10.05 7.66
N ALA A 130 4.80 -9.91 8.96
CA ALA A 130 5.74 -10.75 9.70
C ALA A 130 5.17 -12.14 10.06
N THR A 131 3.85 -12.32 9.97
CA THR A 131 3.20 -13.61 10.25
C THR A 131 3.72 -14.74 9.34
N PRO A 132 3.82 -15.98 9.84
CA PRO A 132 4.33 -17.11 9.06
C PRO A 132 3.50 -17.41 7.81
N GLU A 133 2.19 -17.22 7.86
CA GLU A 133 1.26 -17.42 6.74
C GLU A 133 1.54 -16.41 5.62
N ALA A 134 1.73 -15.14 5.99
CA ALA A 134 2.18 -14.14 5.03
C ALA A 134 3.56 -14.53 4.50
N ARG A 135 4.49 -15.00 5.35
CA ARG A 135 5.82 -15.47 4.91
C ARG A 135 5.76 -16.52 3.82
N LEU A 136 5.07 -17.62 4.06
CA LEU A 136 4.98 -18.74 3.13
C LEU A 136 4.30 -18.38 1.81
N ALA A 137 3.27 -17.51 1.84
CA ALA A 137 2.51 -17.12 0.66
C ALA A 137 3.33 -16.48 -0.48
N PHE A 138 4.49 -15.91 -0.18
CA PHE A 138 5.40 -15.33 -1.20
C PHE A 138 6.65 -16.18 -1.45
N PHE A 139 6.89 -17.26 -0.71
CA PHE A 139 7.99 -18.21 -0.96
C PHE A 139 7.57 -19.39 -1.84
N GLU A 140 6.29 -19.75 -1.87
CA GLU A 140 5.76 -20.86 -2.67
C GLU A 140 5.48 -20.52 -4.16
N ARG A 141 6.03 -19.40 -4.67
CA ARG A 141 5.89 -18.96 -6.07
C ARG A 141 7.24 -18.77 -6.73
#